data_AF-A0A9D9UMX0-F1
#
_entry.id   AF-A0A9D9UMX0-F1
#
_cell.length_a   1.000
_cell.length_b   1.000
_cell.length_c   1.000
_cell.angle_alpha   90.00
_cell.angle_beta   90.00
_cell.angle_gamma   90.00
#
_symmetry.space_group_name_H-M   'P 1'
#
loop_
_entity.id
_entity.type
_entity.pdbx_description
1 polymer ?
#
loop_
_entity_poly.entity_id
_entity_poly.type
_entity_poly.pdbx_seq_one_letter_code
_entity_poly.pdbx_strand_id
1 'polypeptide(L)'
;MIEPHINEAELRKKIVELFDYRLFPQLLEASHVDEALQSVFIEHLIQLQTNIYFLDAHLEANWQTNPQILNLHWDNIKNSLDPFHIPTDQYTAYLNHIKKYEKHELELRQGKSPLRFDMEYFYFYKSCDVKLLRRLIYERFQLTPVCGMLSDWRFYDLVTEVNDDIEDLFEDLDFINGNRFLISLLYYDKMKSKKIFSDFLDDILAKAKNKYLSCTGRYKEVIYSVTLQRISETKELLDQRIEEIQNEQLQASRLFKYQNILQK
;
A
#
# COMPACT_ATOMS: atom_id res chain seq x y z
N MET A 1 0.46 24.66 5.82
CA MET A 1 0.75 23.24 5.55
C MET A 1 -0.21 22.42 6.40
N ILE A 2 -0.90 21.45 5.79
CA ILE A 2 -1.99 20.71 6.46
C ILE A 2 -1.40 19.69 7.45
N GLU A 3 -0.22 19.14 7.16
CA GLU A 3 0.51 18.21 8.04
C GLU A 3 1.96 18.69 8.23
N PRO A 4 2.30 19.35 9.37
CA PRO A 4 3.59 20.05 9.54
C PRO A 4 4.79 19.12 9.77
N HIS A 5 4.55 17.82 9.95
CA HIS A 5 5.58 16.81 10.19
C HIS A 5 6.11 16.20 8.89
N ILE A 6 5.50 16.51 7.74
CA ILE A 6 5.94 16.02 6.43
C ILE A 6 6.96 17.01 5.85
N ASN A 7 8.15 16.49 5.54
CA ASN A 7 9.13 17.18 4.71
C ASN A 7 8.86 16.83 3.24
N GLU A 8 8.41 17.80 2.45
CA GLU A 8 8.00 17.57 1.05
C GLU A 8 9.13 17.02 0.16
N ALA A 9 10.39 17.42 0.40
CA ALA A 9 11.52 16.93 -0.39
C ALA A 9 11.84 15.47 -0.09
N GLU A 10 11.81 15.08 1.20
CA GLU A 10 12.00 13.68 1.62
C GLU A 10 10.83 12.81 1.17
N LEU A 11 9.59 13.32 1.27
CA LEU A 11 8.41 12.61 0.78
C LEU A 11 8.50 12.36 -0.73
N ARG A 12 8.90 13.36 -1.51
CA ARG A 12 9.07 13.18 -2.96
C ARG A 12 10.10 12.10 -3.27
N LYS A 13 11.21 12.06 -2.53
CA LYS A 13 12.23 11.00 -2.67
C LYS A 13 11.63 9.62 -2.34
N LYS A 14 10.92 9.48 -1.22
CA LYS A 14 10.22 8.23 -0.82
C LYS A 14 9.24 7.77 -1.91
N ILE A 15 8.48 8.69 -2.51
CA ILE A 15 7.54 8.37 -3.59
C ILE A 15 8.27 7.85 -4.84
N VAL A 16 9.39 8.47 -5.24
CA VAL A 16 10.16 8.01 -6.40
C VAL A 16 10.75 6.63 -6.16
N GLU A 17 11.32 6.40 -4.98
CA GLU A 17 11.84 5.08 -4.58
C GLU A 17 10.72 4.02 -4.56
N LEU A 18 9.52 4.39 -4.09
CA LEU A 18 8.34 3.54 -4.15
C LEU A 18 7.92 3.24 -5.59
N PHE A 19 7.98 4.22 -6.50
CA PHE A 19 7.61 4.00 -7.90
C PHE A 19 8.56 3.01 -8.59
N ASP A 20 9.86 3.11 -8.31
CA ASP A 20 10.87 2.16 -8.76
C ASP A 20 10.59 0.76 -8.18
N TYR A 21 10.33 0.69 -6.87
CA TYR A 21 9.97 -0.54 -6.18
C TYR A 21 8.69 -1.16 -6.74
N ARG A 22 7.69 -0.37 -7.15
CA ARG A 22 6.42 -0.85 -7.73
C ARG A 22 6.46 -1.06 -9.24
N LEU A 23 7.64 -0.87 -9.87
CA LEU A 23 7.92 -1.08 -11.29
C LEU A 23 7.10 -0.21 -12.24
N PHE A 24 6.79 1.02 -11.84
CA PHE A 24 6.11 1.98 -12.71
C PHE A 24 6.97 2.48 -13.87
N PRO A 25 8.29 2.74 -13.71
CA PRO A 25 9.14 3.13 -14.84
C PRO A 25 9.13 2.11 -15.97
N GLN A 26 9.20 0.81 -15.65
CA GLN A 26 9.19 -0.26 -16.65
C GLN A 26 7.85 -0.31 -17.39
N LEU A 27 6.73 0.00 -16.74
CA LEU A 27 5.43 0.10 -17.41
C LEU A 27 5.36 1.29 -18.36
N LEU A 28 5.94 2.43 -17.98
CA LEU A 28 5.99 3.62 -18.81
C LEU A 28 6.90 3.42 -20.02
N GLU A 29 8.07 2.78 -19.85
CA GLU A 29 8.97 2.43 -20.94
C GLU A 29 8.26 1.54 -22.00
N ALA A 30 7.43 0.60 -21.54
CA ALA A 30 6.68 -0.30 -22.42
C ALA A 30 5.62 0.40 -23.29
N SER A 31 5.23 1.63 -22.94
CA SER A 31 4.23 2.39 -23.69
C SER A 31 4.75 2.95 -25.03
N HIS A 32 6.08 2.99 -25.22
CA HIS A 32 6.74 3.58 -26.39
C HIS A 32 6.32 5.04 -26.68
N VAL A 33 5.81 5.77 -25.67
CA VAL A 33 5.45 7.18 -25.81
C VAL A 33 6.65 8.10 -25.58
N ASP A 34 6.53 9.34 -26.06
CA ASP A 34 7.54 10.38 -25.92
C ASP A 34 7.95 10.63 -24.45
N GLU A 35 9.25 10.83 -24.22
CA GLU A 35 9.84 11.00 -22.89
C GLU A 35 9.28 12.21 -22.15
N ALA A 36 8.99 13.32 -22.84
CA ALA A 36 8.41 14.50 -22.22
C ALA A 36 6.99 14.22 -21.71
N LEU A 37 6.21 13.43 -22.45
CA LEU A 37 4.89 13.00 -22.01
C LEU A 37 4.98 12.05 -20.80
N GLN A 38 5.94 11.13 -20.78
CA GLN A 38 6.17 10.24 -19.63
C GLN A 38 6.54 11.05 -18.38
N SER A 39 7.44 12.02 -18.51
CA SER A 39 7.88 12.88 -17.41
C SER A 39 6.71 13.67 -16.82
N VAL A 40 5.89 14.31 -17.66
CA VAL A 40 4.69 15.03 -17.19
C VAL A 40 3.70 14.08 -16.49
N PHE A 41 3.51 12.88 -17.04
CA PHE A 41 2.62 11.90 -16.42
C PHE A 41 3.12 11.42 -15.06
N ILE A 42 4.44 11.20 -14.91
CA ILE A 42 5.06 10.85 -13.63
C ILE A 42 4.83 11.95 -12.60
N GLU A 43 5.01 13.24 -12.94
CA GLU A 43 4.75 14.32 -11.99
C GLU A 43 3.30 14.36 -11.53
N HIS A 44 2.33 14.06 -12.41
CA HIS A 44 0.93 13.93 -12.01
C HIS A 44 0.69 12.74 -11.07
N LEU A 45 1.34 11.59 -11.32
CA LEU A 45 1.28 10.43 -10.41
C LEU A 45 1.89 10.76 -9.04
N ILE A 46 3.05 11.45 -9.02
CA ILE A 46 3.71 11.90 -7.79
C ILE A 46 2.75 12.81 -7.01
N GLN A 47 2.14 13.79 -7.66
CA GLN A 47 1.21 14.71 -7.00
C GLN A 47 -0.02 14.00 -6.41
N LEU A 48 -0.58 13.02 -7.13
CA LEU A 48 -1.67 12.20 -6.62
C LEU A 48 -1.22 11.38 -5.39
N GLN A 49 -0.06 10.73 -5.47
CA GLN A 49 0.48 9.94 -4.37
C GLN A 49 0.79 10.82 -3.15
N THR A 50 1.36 12.00 -3.34
CA THR A 50 1.58 12.99 -2.27
C THR A 50 0.28 13.32 -1.54
N ASN A 51 -0.81 13.53 -2.27
CA ASN A 51 -2.11 13.83 -1.66
C ASN A 51 -2.72 12.64 -0.90
N ILE A 52 -2.44 11.41 -1.34
CA ILE A 52 -2.81 10.19 -0.60
C ILE A 52 -1.97 10.07 0.67
N TYR A 53 -0.65 10.31 0.61
CA TYR A 53 0.22 10.33 1.80
C TYR A 53 -0.22 11.36 2.84
N PHE A 54 -0.66 12.55 2.41
CA PHE A 54 -1.20 13.54 3.35
C PHE A 54 -2.47 13.06 4.06
N LEU A 55 -3.36 12.33 3.36
CA LEU A 55 -4.53 11.71 3.99
C LEU A 55 -4.08 10.65 5.01
N ASP A 56 -3.13 9.80 4.64
CA ASP A 56 -2.64 8.73 5.50
C ASP A 56 -1.98 9.29 6.77
N ALA A 57 -1.02 10.20 6.61
CA ALA A 57 -0.35 10.87 7.73
C ALA A 57 -1.33 11.56 8.69
N HIS A 58 -2.41 12.14 8.18
CA HIS A 58 -3.48 12.68 9.03
C HIS A 58 -4.13 11.58 9.88
N LEU A 59 -4.46 10.43 9.29
CA LEU A 59 -5.01 9.28 9.99
C LEU A 59 -4.00 8.69 10.98
N GLU A 60 -2.72 8.64 10.66
CA GLU A 60 -1.70 8.05 11.53
C GLU A 60 -1.39 8.92 12.76
N ALA A 61 -1.39 10.24 12.59
CA ALA A 61 -1.04 11.19 13.63
C ALA A 61 -2.18 11.49 14.61
N ASN A 62 -3.45 11.31 14.20
CA ASN A 62 -4.61 11.82 14.93
C ASN A 62 -5.59 10.73 15.36
N TRP A 63 -5.64 10.40 16.66
CA TRP A 63 -6.64 9.47 17.20
C TRP A 63 -8.07 9.99 16.99
N GLN A 64 -8.30 11.27 17.23
CA GLN A 64 -9.55 11.96 16.88
C GLN A 64 -9.35 12.72 15.57
N THR A 65 -10.01 12.26 14.51
CA THR A 65 -9.89 12.89 13.19
C THR A 65 -10.84 14.07 13.05
N ASN A 66 -10.44 15.07 12.26
CA ASN A 66 -11.29 16.22 11.96
C ASN A 66 -11.96 16.02 10.58
N PRO A 67 -13.30 15.92 10.50
CA PRO A 67 -14.00 15.73 9.22
C PRO A 67 -13.72 16.82 8.18
N GLN A 68 -13.49 18.06 8.60
CA GLN A 68 -13.17 19.16 7.69
C GLN A 68 -11.79 18.98 7.04
N ILE A 69 -10.80 18.51 7.82
CA ILE A 69 -9.45 18.24 7.33
C ILE A 69 -9.47 17.02 6.40
N LEU A 70 -10.17 15.94 6.80
CA LEU A 70 -10.36 14.77 5.93
C LEU A 70 -10.99 15.16 4.59
N ASN A 71 -12.05 15.98 4.59
CA ASN A 71 -12.66 16.46 3.35
C ASN A 71 -11.69 17.26 2.48
N LEU A 72 -10.85 18.11 3.09
CA LEU A 72 -9.83 18.86 2.36
C LEU A 72 -8.80 17.92 1.67
N HIS A 73 -8.33 16.88 2.36
CA HIS A 73 -7.45 15.88 1.73
C HIS A 73 -8.15 15.17 0.56
N TRP A 74 -9.42 14.79 0.74
CA TRP A 74 -10.19 14.16 -0.32
C TRP A 74 -10.41 15.05 -1.54
N ASP A 75 -10.63 16.34 -1.34
CA ASP A 75 -10.78 17.28 -2.44
C ASP A 75 -9.44 17.47 -3.17
N ASN A 76 -8.31 17.50 -2.47
CA ASN A 76 -6.98 17.51 -3.10
C ASN A 76 -6.71 16.24 -3.93
N ILE A 77 -7.09 15.06 -3.40
CA ILE A 77 -6.98 13.79 -4.13
C ILE A 77 -7.84 13.82 -5.40
N LYS A 78 -9.10 14.27 -5.31
CA LYS A 78 -9.99 14.38 -6.48
C LYS A 78 -9.44 15.34 -7.53
N ASN A 79 -8.99 16.53 -7.13
CA ASN A 79 -8.43 17.51 -8.05
C ASN A 79 -7.16 16.98 -8.74
N SER A 80 -6.42 16.08 -8.08
CA SER A 80 -5.26 15.41 -8.68
C SER A 80 -5.65 14.40 -9.76
N LEU A 81 -6.93 14.04 -9.91
CA LEU A 81 -7.41 13.18 -10.99
C LEU A 81 -7.65 13.94 -12.31
N ASP A 82 -7.82 15.27 -12.26
CA ASP A 82 -8.12 16.10 -13.43
C ASP A 82 -7.09 15.92 -14.57
N PRO A 83 -5.76 15.88 -14.32
CA PRO A 83 -4.77 15.73 -15.37
C PRO A 83 -4.78 14.36 -16.07
N PHE A 84 -5.47 13.37 -15.50
CA PHE A 84 -5.63 12.04 -16.09
C PHE A 84 -6.85 11.94 -17.02
N HIS A 85 -7.58 13.04 -17.22
CA HIS A 85 -8.78 13.13 -18.07
C HIS A 85 -9.88 12.13 -17.69
N ILE A 86 -9.99 11.83 -16.39
CA ILE A 86 -11.06 10.98 -15.86
C ILE A 86 -12.32 11.83 -15.74
N PRO A 87 -13.48 11.37 -16.22
CA PRO A 87 -14.75 12.05 -15.98
C PRO A 87 -15.07 12.14 -14.48
N THR A 88 -15.54 13.30 -14.02
CA THR A 88 -15.82 13.56 -12.60
C THR A 88 -16.85 12.60 -11.98
N ASP A 89 -17.81 12.13 -12.78
CA ASP A 89 -18.79 11.11 -12.39
C ASP A 89 -18.16 9.73 -12.14
N GLN A 90 -16.94 9.50 -12.61
CA GLN A 90 -16.17 8.28 -12.38
C GLN A 90 -15.20 8.38 -11.19
N TYR A 91 -14.98 9.55 -10.57
CA TYR A 91 -14.00 9.70 -9.49
C TYR A 91 -14.26 8.73 -8.34
N THR A 92 -15.54 8.53 -7.98
CA THR A 92 -15.93 7.56 -6.95
C THR A 92 -15.45 6.15 -7.28
N ALA A 93 -15.51 5.72 -8.56
CA ALA A 93 -15.10 4.38 -8.96
C ALA A 93 -13.57 4.18 -8.85
N TYR A 94 -12.77 5.21 -9.13
CA TYR A 94 -11.30 5.15 -9.00
C TYR A 94 -10.86 5.19 -7.54
N LEU A 95 -11.55 5.99 -6.72
CA LEU A 95 -11.17 6.24 -5.33
C LEU A 95 -11.81 5.30 -4.31
N ASN A 96 -12.72 4.41 -4.75
CA ASN A 96 -13.47 3.54 -3.85
C ASN A 96 -12.58 2.64 -2.95
N HIS A 97 -11.47 2.12 -3.48
CA HIS A 97 -10.57 1.29 -2.68
C HIS A 97 -9.87 2.08 -1.57
N ILE A 98 -9.40 3.31 -1.88
CA ILE A 98 -8.80 4.21 -0.89
C ILE A 98 -9.84 4.59 0.17
N LYS A 99 -11.07 4.91 -0.25
CA LYS A 99 -12.20 5.17 0.68
C LYS A 99 -12.47 4.00 1.62
N LYS A 100 -12.38 2.77 1.10
CA LYS A 100 -12.60 1.57 1.90
C LYS A 100 -11.45 1.32 2.87
N TYR A 101 -10.22 1.59 2.47
CA TYR A 101 -9.07 1.48 3.36
C TYR A 101 -9.09 2.56 4.46
N GLU A 102 -9.38 3.83 4.13
CA GLU A 102 -9.64 4.90 5.12
C GLU A 102 -10.67 4.45 6.17
N LYS A 103 -11.75 3.79 5.73
CA LYS A 103 -12.74 3.24 6.66
C LYS A 103 -12.12 2.20 7.61
N HIS A 104 -11.27 1.31 7.13
CA HIS A 104 -10.61 0.32 7.98
C HIS A 104 -9.70 1.00 9.02
N GLU A 105 -8.94 2.02 8.63
CA GLU A 105 -8.11 2.84 9.52
C GLU A 105 -8.94 3.55 10.60
N LEU A 106 -10.06 4.16 10.21
CA LEU A 106 -10.97 4.80 11.16
C LEU A 106 -11.62 3.80 12.11
N GLU A 107 -11.88 2.57 11.66
CA GLU A 107 -12.45 1.50 12.48
C GLU A 107 -11.49 1.01 13.59
N LEU A 108 -10.18 1.24 13.49
CA LEU A 108 -9.22 1.00 14.58
C LEU A 108 -9.59 1.79 15.84
N ARG A 109 -10.06 3.02 15.67
CA ARG A 109 -10.48 3.92 16.76
C ARG A 109 -11.75 3.42 17.46
N GLN A 110 -12.46 2.50 16.83
CA GLN A 110 -13.66 1.84 17.37
C GLN A 110 -13.31 0.47 17.99
N GLY A 111 -12.02 0.15 18.14
CA GLY A 111 -11.57 -1.14 18.65
C GLY A 111 -11.73 -2.31 17.68
N LYS A 112 -12.07 -2.04 16.40
CA LYS A 112 -12.22 -3.10 15.40
C LYS A 112 -10.86 -3.39 14.78
N SER A 113 -10.21 -4.46 15.25
CA SER A 113 -8.91 -4.90 14.74
C SER A 113 -8.97 -5.39 13.27
N PRO A 114 -7.99 -5.05 12.41
CA PRO A 114 -7.90 -5.53 11.03
C PRO A 114 -7.75 -7.05 10.92
N LEU A 115 -7.35 -7.71 12.02
CA LEU A 115 -7.26 -9.18 12.12
C LEU A 115 -8.60 -9.89 11.91
N ARG A 116 -9.74 -9.15 11.95
CA ARG A 116 -11.07 -9.69 11.58
C ARG A 116 -11.18 -10.06 10.10
N PHE A 117 -10.33 -9.48 9.24
CA PHE A 117 -10.30 -9.76 7.81
C PHE A 117 -9.24 -10.83 7.53
N ASP A 118 -9.44 -11.63 6.48
CA ASP A 118 -8.35 -12.44 5.94
C ASP A 118 -7.22 -11.55 5.38
N MET A 119 -6.02 -12.13 5.26
CA MET A 119 -4.81 -11.42 4.82
C MET A 119 -4.99 -10.83 3.42
N GLU A 120 -5.53 -11.62 2.48
CA GLU A 120 -5.69 -11.21 1.08
C GLU A 120 -6.64 -10.02 0.94
N TYR A 121 -7.77 -10.05 1.64
CA TYR A 121 -8.73 -8.95 1.69
C TYR A 121 -8.08 -7.68 2.26
N PHE A 122 -7.39 -7.80 3.39
CA PHE A 122 -6.77 -6.65 4.04
C PHE A 122 -5.73 -5.99 3.12
N TYR A 123 -4.75 -6.76 2.64
CA TYR A 123 -3.68 -6.25 1.78
C TYR A 123 -4.16 -5.82 0.40
N PHE A 124 -5.29 -6.37 -0.10
CA PHE A 124 -5.91 -5.88 -1.32
C PHE A 124 -6.41 -4.43 -1.20
N TYR A 125 -6.93 -4.04 -0.04
CA TYR A 125 -7.34 -2.65 0.19
C TYR A 125 -6.18 -1.78 0.66
N LYS A 126 -5.20 -2.34 1.35
CA LYS A 126 -4.02 -1.57 1.76
C LYS A 126 -3.22 -1.08 0.53
N SER A 127 -2.98 -1.95 -0.45
CA SER A 127 -2.34 -1.63 -1.76
C SER A 127 -3.18 -0.77 -2.73
N CYS A 128 -4.19 -0.03 -2.24
CA CYS A 128 -5.18 0.64 -3.09
C CYS A 128 -4.64 1.79 -3.93
N ASP A 129 -3.65 2.51 -3.41
CA ASP A 129 -2.95 3.61 -4.05
C ASP A 129 -2.10 3.10 -5.23
N VAL A 130 -1.27 2.08 -5.01
CA VAL A 130 -0.44 1.42 -6.03
C VAL A 130 -1.33 0.89 -7.16
N LYS A 131 -2.44 0.25 -6.81
CA LYS A 131 -3.43 -0.24 -7.78
C LYS A 131 -4.09 0.88 -8.57
N LEU A 132 -4.37 2.01 -7.94
CA LEU A 132 -4.90 3.19 -8.61
C LEU A 132 -3.87 3.73 -9.63
N LEU A 133 -2.64 3.99 -9.18
CA LEU A 133 -1.57 4.51 -10.05
C LEU A 133 -1.31 3.56 -11.23
N ARG A 134 -1.24 2.26 -10.97
CA ARG A 134 -1.07 1.23 -12.02
C ARG A 134 -2.23 1.24 -13.01
N ARG A 135 -3.48 1.38 -12.53
CA ARG A 135 -4.66 1.52 -13.39
C ARG A 135 -4.55 2.74 -14.31
N LEU A 136 -4.15 3.88 -13.76
CA LEU A 136 -3.98 5.13 -14.53
C LEU A 136 -2.94 4.96 -15.65
N ILE A 137 -1.81 4.31 -15.36
CA ILE A 137 -0.78 3.98 -16.36
C ILE A 137 -1.36 3.08 -17.46
N TYR A 138 -2.03 1.99 -17.07
CA TYR A 138 -2.59 1.02 -18.01
C TYR A 138 -3.63 1.63 -18.95
N GLU A 139 -4.52 2.46 -18.43
CA GLU A 139 -5.59 3.09 -19.21
C GLU A 139 -5.05 4.21 -20.09
N ARG A 140 -4.15 5.07 -19.57
CA ARG A 140 -3.57 6.18 -20.33
C ARG A 140 -2.80 5.70 -21.56
N PHE A 141 -2.05 4.61 -21.40
CA PHE A 141 -1.14 4.09 -22.41
C PHE A 141 -1.60 2.80 -23.07
N GLN A 142 -2.84 2.37 -22.81
CA GLN A 142 -3.47 1.21 -23.43
C GLN A 142 -2.59 -0.05 -23.36
N LEU A 143 -2.01 -0.31 -22.19
CA LEU A 143 -1.04 -1.41 -22.02
C LEU A 143 -1.68 -2.79 -22.11
N THR A 144 -3.01 -2.89 -21.97
CA THR A 144 -3.75 -4.14 -22.14
C THR A 144 -4.15 -4.37 -23.60
N PRO A 145 -3.98 -5.59 -24.16
CA PRO A 145 -3.43 -6.80 -23.54
C PRO A 145 -1.91 -6.97 -23.73
N VAL A 146 -1.23 -6.04 -24.40
CA VAL A 146 0.18 -6.19 -24.83
C VAL A 146 1.13 -6.49 -23.66
N CYS A 147 1.03 -5.73 -22.58
CA CYS A 147 1.80 -5.93 -21.35
C CYS A 147 1.07 -6.84 -20.35
N GLY A 148 -0.06 -7.43 -20.71
CA GLY A 148 -0.91 -8.22 -19.82
C GLY A 148 -2.11 -7.45 -19.27
N MET A 149 -2.69 -7.99 -18.20
CA MET A 149 -3.87 -7.44 -17.53
C MET A 149 -3.48 -6.82 -16.19
N LEU A 150 -4.25 -5.82 -15.72
CA LEU A 150 -4.09 -5.28 -14.35
C LEU A 150 -4.11 -6.38 -13.28
N SER A 151 -4.94 -7.41 -13.47
CA SER A 151 -5.04 -8.54 -12.54
C SER A 151 -3.76 -9.37 -12.40
N ASP A 152 -2.83 -9.25 -13.33
CA ASP A 152 -1.57 -10.03 -13.32
C ASP A 152 -0.63 -9.52 -12.22
N TRP A 153 -0.73 -8.24 -11.86
CA TRP A 153 0.05 -7.59 -10.80
C TRP A 153 -0.44 -7.89 -9.39
N ARG A 154 -1.62 -8.51 -9.23
CA ARG A 154 -2.28 -8.67 -7.94
C ARG A 154 -1.37 -9.26 -6.86
N PHE A 155 -0.65 -10.33 -7.18
CA PHE A 155 0.20 -11.01 -6.20
C PHE A 155 1.48 -10.24 -5.89
N TYR A 156 2.00 -9.49 -6.87
CA TYR A 156 3.10 -8.58 -6.65
C TYR A 156 2.71 -7.45 -5.69
N ASP A 157 1.58 -6.79 -5.97
CA ASP A 157 1.08 -5.69 -5.13
C ASP A 157 0.78 -6.19 -3.70
N LEU A 158 0.25 -7.41 -3.54
CA LEU A 158 0.02 -8.00 -2.21
C LEU A 158 1.32 -8.27 -1.43
N VAL A 159 2.33 -8.87 -2.06
CA VAL A 159 3.60 -9.20 -1.38
C VAL A 159 4.36 -7.95 -1.01
N THR A 160 4.39 -6.97 -1.91
CA THR A 160 5.09 -5.72 -1.65
C THR A 160 4.42 -4.91 -0.54
N GLU A 161 3.10 -4.95 -0.41
CA GLU A 161 2.40 -4.36 0.74
C GLU A 161 2.64 -5.09 2.07
N VAL A 162 2.77 -6.43 2.03
CA VAL A 162 3.18 -7.21 3.22
C VAL A 162 4.62 -6.87 3.61
N ASN A 163 5.49 -6.68 2.61
CA ASN A 163 6.87 -6.30 2.82
C ASN A 163 6.96 -4.94 3.53
N ASP A 164 6.23 -3.93 3.04
CA ASP A 164 6.20 -2.59 3.64
C ASP A 164 5.75 -2.65 5.12
N ASP A 165 4.70 -3.42 5.44
CA ASP A 165 4.25 -3.68 6.83
C ASP A 165 5.36 -4.26 7.74
N ILE A 166 6.26 -5.05 7.20
CA ILE A 166 7.35 -5.69 7.97
C ILE A 166 8.56 -4.75 8.04
N GLU A 167 8.88 -4.06 6.94
CA GLU A 167 9.99 -3.10 6.83
C GLU A 167 9.78 -1.95 7.82
N ASP A 168 8.58 -1.37 7.81
CA ASP A 168 8.19 -0.18 8.57
C ASP A 168 7.80 -0.47 10.03
N LEU A 169 7.95 -1.72 10.50
CA LEU A 169 7.54 -2.16 11.85
C LEU A 169 7.98 -1.17 12.96
N PHE A 170 9.22 -0.70 12.90
CA PHE A 170 9.78 0.18 13.93
C PHE A 170 9.32 1.64 13.79
N GLU A 171 9.11 2.12 12.55
CA GLU A 171 8.50 3.43 12.28
C GLU A 171 7.08 3.45 12.86
N ASP A 172 6.32 2.39 12.59
CA ASP A 172 4.91 2.26 12.94
C ASP A 172 4.63 2.11 14.44
N LEU A 173 5.65 1.87 15.26
CA LEU A 173 5.50 1.90 16.72
C LEU A 173 5.05 3.28 17.22
N ASP A 174 5.40 4.36 16.50
CA ASP A 174 5.10 5.74 16.90
C ASP A 174 3.78 6.28 16.31
N PHE A 175 3.09 5.47 15.52
CA PHE A 175 1.88 5.86 14.77
C PHE A 175 0.63 5.04 15.14
N ILE A 176 -0.51 5.51 14.66
CA ILE A 176 -1.82 4.88 14.83
C ILE A 176 -2.28 4.42 13.44
N ASN A 177 -1.64 3.37 12.93
CA ASN A 177 -1.94 2.86 11.59
C ASN A 177 -2.37 1.40 11.60
N GLY A 178 -2.90 0.97 10.47
CA GLY A 178 -3.33 -0.39 10.23
C GLY A 178 -2.21 -1.36 9.93
N ASN A 179 -0.96 -1.14 10.36
CA ASN A 179 0.09 -2.13 10.17
C ASN A 179 -0.33 -3.48 10.78
N ARG A 180 -0.64 -4.44 9.91
CA ARG A 180 -1.25 -5.70 10.33
C ARG A 180 -0.21 -6.63 10.95
N PHE A 181 1.05 -6.49 10.57
CA PHE A 181 2.14 -7.23 11.18
C PHE A 181 2.35 -6.80 12.64
N LEU A 182 2.47 -5.50 12.90
CA LEU A 182 2.51 -4.93 14.24
C LEU A 182 1.30 -5.37 15.07
N ILE A 183 0.09 -5.25 14.51
CA ILE A 183 -1.13 -5.67 15.20
C ILE A 183 -1.12 -7.18 15.48
N SER A 184 -0.62 -8.01 14.58
CA SER A 184 -0.49 -9.45 14.82
C SER A 184 0.44 -9.74 16.00
N LEU A 185 1.57 -9.04 16.10
CA LEU A 185 2.50 -9.15 17.23
C LEU A 185 1.92 -8.67 18.56
N LEU A 186 0.96 -7.73 18.54
CA LEU A 186 0.27 -7.26 19.74
C LEU A 186 -0.80 -8.26 20.24
N TYR A 187 -1.46 -8.98 19.33
CA TYR A 187 -2.57 -9.89 19.65
C TYR A 187 -2.14 -11.35 19.79
N TYR A 188 -1.04 -11.72 19.14
CA TYR A 188 -0.48 -13.06 19.11
C TYR A 188 0.98 -13.02 19.52
N ASP A 189 1.55 -14.17 19.89
CA ASP A 189 3.00 -14.25 20.06
C ASP A 189 3.74 -14.14 18.72
N LYS A 190 5.05 -13.90 18.81
CA LYS A 190 5.97 -13.79 17.67
C LYS A 190 5.91 -15.00 16.73
N MET A 191 5.89 -16.22 17.28
CA MET A 191 5.95 -17.44 16.47
C MET A 191 4.67 -17.67 15.69
N LYS A 192 3.52 -17.40 16.32
CA LYS A 192 2.23 -17.44 15.65
C LYS A 192 2.11 -16.37 14.56
N SER A 193 2.57 -15.15 14.83
CA SER A 193 2.61 -14.07 13.84
C SER A 193 3.50 -14.41 12.65
N LYS A 194 4.74 -14.86 12.91
CA LYS A 194 5.66 -15.37 11.88
C LYS A 194 5.00 -16.45 11.02
N LYS A 195 4.35 -17.43 11.66
CA LYS A 195 3.69 -18.52 10.94
C LYS A 195 2.57 -18.02 10.03
N ILE A 196 1.70 -17.12 10.52
CA ILE A 196 0.59 -16.58 9.71
C ILE A 196 1.10 -15.88 8.45
N PHE A 197 2.14 -15.06 8.58
CA PHE A 197 2.72 -14.33 7.45
C PHE A 197 3.48 -15.25 6.49
N SER A 198 4.26 -16.20 7.01
CA SER A 198 4.98 -17.18 6.19
C SER A 198 4.03 -18.07 5.39
N ASP A 199 2.98 -18.60 6.04
CA ASP A 199 1.95 -19.42 5.40
C ASP A 199 1.20 -18.62 4.31
N PHE A 200 0.94 -17.33 4.54
CA PHE A 200 0.32 -16.45 3.54
C PHE A 200 1.24 -16.23 2.33
N LEU A 201 2.53 -15.98 2.55
CA LEU A 201 3.50 -15.82 1.45
C LEU A 201 3.62 -17.11 0.61
N ASP A 202 3.51 -18.28 1.23
CA ASP A 202 3.47 -19.57 0.52
C ASP A 202 2.19 -19.77 -0.31
N ASP A 203 1.03 -19.36 0.21
CA ASP A 203 -0.22 -19.36 -0.55
C ASP A 203 -0.14 -18.40 -1.76
N ILE A 204 0.41 -17.21 -1.56
CA ILE A 204 0.62 -16.25 -2.65
C ILE A 204 1.59 -16.79 -3.70
N LEU A 205 2.68 -17.47 -3.29
CA LEU A 205 3.59 -18.14 -4.20
C LEU A 205 2.87 -19.15 -5.10
N ALA A 206 2.03 -20.01 -4.52
CA ALA A 206 1.26 -21.00 -5.25
C ALA A 206 0.28 -20.34 -6.24
N LYS A 207 -0.43 -19.29 -5.79
CA LYS A 207 -1.38 -18.54 -6.62
C LYS A 207 -0.68 -17.77 -7.75
N ALA A 208 0.46 -17.15 -7.49
CA ALA A 208 1.27 -16.44 -8.48
C ALA A 208 1.76 -17.40 -9.57
N LYS A 209 2.18 -18.61 -9.21
CA LYS A 209 2.55 -19.66 -10.18
C LYS A 209 1.38 -20.04 -11.09
N ASN A 210 0.19 -20.28 -10.53
CA ASN A 210 -1.01 -20.60 -11.31
C ASN A 210 -1.42 -19.44 -12.23
N LYS A 211 -1.29 -18.20 -11.76
CA LYS A 211 -1.56 -17.00 -12.54
C LYS A 211 -0.57 -16.84 -13.70
N TYR A 212 0.72 -17.05 -13.44
CA TYR A 212 1.77 -17.05 -14.47
C TYR A 212 1.47 -18.04 -15.60
N LEU A 213 1.04 -19.26 -15.26
CA LEU A 213 0.71 -20.30 -16.24
C LEU A 213 -0.53 -19.97 -17.10
N SER A 214 -1.43 -19.12 -16.61
CA SER A 214 -2.71 -18.79 -17.28
C SER A 214 -2.72 -17.41 -17.94
N CYS A 215 -1.80 -16.52 -17.59
CA CYS A 215 -1.74 -15.17 -18.14
C CYS A 215 -0.97 -15.11 -19.46
N THR A 216 -1.31 -14.10 -20.25
CA THR A 216 -0.67 -13.78 -21.53
C THR A 216 -0.29 -12.31 -21.52
N GLY A 217 0.90 -11.97 -21.99
CA GLY A 217 1.39 -10.59 -22.01
C GLY A 217 2.90 -10.57 -21.90
N ARG A 218 3.51 -9.50 -22.42
CA ARG A 218 4.98 -9.34 -22.44
C ARG A 218 5.60 -9.36 -21.04
N TYR A 219 4.87 -8.91 -20.02
CA TYR A 219 5.39 -8.75 -18.66
C TYR A 219 5.17 -9.97 -17.76
N LYS A 220 4.54 -11.05 -18.23
CA LYS A 220 4.20 -12.19 -17.35
C LYS A 220 5.43 -12.78 -16.64
N GLU A 221 6.56 -12.87 -17.33
CA GLU A 221 7.81 -13.43 -16.79
C GLU A 221 8.43 -12.46 -15.78
N VAL A 222 8.44 -11.16 -16.10
CA VAL A 222 8.92 -10.11 -15.21
C VAL A 222 8.10 -10.09 -13.93
N ILE A 223 6.77 -10.00 -14.03
CA ILE A 223 5.87 -9.94 -12.86
C ILE A 223 6.07 -11.18 -11.98
N TYR A 224 6.14 -12.37 -12.58
CA TYR A 224 6.33 -13.58 -11.81
C TYR A 224 7.70 -13.62 -11.13
N SER A 225 8.79 -13.32 -11.84
CA SER A 225 10.15 -13.36 -11.29
C SER A 225 10.33 -12.38 -10.14
N VAL A 226 9.86 -11.14 -10.29
CA VAL A 226 9.94 -10.13 -9.21
C VAL A 226 9.03 -10.49 -8.04
N THR A 227 7.87 -11.12 -8.28
CA THR A 227 7.03 -11.63 -7.19
C THR A 227 7.75 -12.72 -6.39
N LEU A 228 8.44 -13.65 -7.04
CA LEU A 228 9.25 -14.68 -6.36
C LEU A 228 10.37 -14.06 -5.52
N GLN A 229 11.07 -13.08 -6.10
CA GLN A 229 12.13 -12.36 -5.40
C GLN A 229 11.60 -11.67 -4.14
N ARG A 230 10.51 -10.90 -4.28
CA ARG A 230 9.92 -10.19 -3.14
C ARG A 230 9.40 -11.14 -2.07
N ILE A 231 8.87 -12.31 -2.43
CA ILE A 231 8.47 -13.32 -1.45
C ILE A 231 9.69 -13.80 -0.64
N SER A 232 10.82 -14.06 -1.29
CA SER A 232 12.05 -14.48 -0.61
C SER A 232 12.55 -13.41 0.34
N GLU A 233 12.71 -12.18 -0.15
CA GLU A 233 13.20 -11.04 0.64
C GLU A 233 12.27 -10.74 1.82
N THR A 234 10.95 -10.82 1.62
CA THR A 234 9.96 -10.60 2.68
C THR A 234 10.05 -11.68 3.77
N LYS A 235 10.35 -12.93 3.41
CA LYS A 235 10.54 -13.99 4.41
C LYS A 235 11.82 -13.79 5.23
N GLU A 236 12.90 -13.37 4.59
CA GLU A 236 14.15 -13.05 5.27
C GLU A 236 13.96 -11.86 6.23
N LEU A 237 13.30 -10.80 5.76
CA LEU A 237 12.98 -9.63 6.57
C LEU A 237 12.04 -9.99 7.73
N LEU A 238 11.03 -10.84 7.50
CA LEU A 238 10.13 -11.34 8.54
C LEU A 238 10.93 -12.02 9.67
N ASP A 239 11.88 -12.87 9.31
CA ASP A 239 12.71 -13.59 10.28
C ASP A 239 13.58 -12.63 11.10
N GLN A 240 14.21 -11.67 10.42
CA GLN A 240 14.99 -10.62 11.07
C GLN A 240 14.15 -9.78 12.04
N ARG A 241 13.00 -9.26 11.61
CA ARG A 241 12.15 -8.41 12.46
C ARG A 241 11.59 -9.14 13.67
N ILE A 242 11.26 -10.43 13.54
CA ILE A 242 10.81 -11.27 14.65
C ILE A 242 11.89 -11.43 15.72
N GLU A 243 13.15 -11.54 15.31
CA GLU A 243 14.29 -11.62 16.24
C GLU A 243 14.57 -10.27 16.91
N GLU A 244 14.54 -9.18 16.14
CA GLU A 244 14.88 -7.83 16.61
C GLU A 244 13.85 -7.23 17.58
N ILE A 245 12.54 -7.33 17.28
CA ILE A 245 11.49 -6.63 18.03
C ILE A 245 11.39 -7.12 19.48
N GLN A 246 11.39 -6.21 20.46
CA GLN A 246 11.24 -6.57 21.87
C GLN A 246 9.81 -6.33 22.37
N ASN A 247 9.37 -7.10 23.38
CA ASN A 247 8.01 -6.98 23.93
C ASN A 247 7.76 -5.59 24.53
N GLU A 248 8.77 -4.99 25.12
CA GLU A 248 8.73 -3.65 25.71
C GLU A 248 8.44 -2.59 24.63
N GLN A 249 8.99 -2.75 23.42
CA GLN A 249 8.73 -1.86 22.29
C GLN A 249 7.27 -1.97 21.82
N LEU A 250 6.76 -3.20 21.71
CA LEU A 250 5.36 -3.46 21.36
C LEU A 250 4.39 -2.82 22.38
N GLN A 251 4.67 -2.97 23.68
CA GLN A 251 3.87 -2.36 24.75
C GLN A 251 4.02 -0.83 24.81
N ALA A 252 5.14 -0.29 24.34
CA ALA A 252 5.35 1.14 24.23
C ALA A 252 4.70 1.75 22.99
N SER A 253 4.28 0.94 22.01
CA SER A 253 3.69 1.42 20.76
C SER A 253 2.48 2.31 21.01
N ARG A 254 2.34 3.34 20.16
CA ARG A 254 1.26 4.31 20.23
C ARG A 254 -0.10 3.62 20.04
N LEU A 255 -0.18 2.69 19.10
CA LEU A 255 -1.39 1.90 18.86
C LEU A 255 -1.83 1.11 20.10
N PHE A 256 -0.92 0.40 20.76
CA PHE A 256 -1.23 -0.38 21.96
C PHE A 256 -1.76 0.50 23.10
N LYS A 257 -1.15 1.68 23.30
CA LYS A 257 -1.59 2.65 24.32
C LYS A 257 -3.06 3.05 24.11
N TYR A 258 -3.47 3.33 22.88
CA TYR A 258 -4.87 3.69 22.60
C TYR A 258 -5.83 2.51 22.68
N GLN A 259 -5.44 1.33 22.21
CA GLN A 259 -6.30 0.15 22.29
C GLN A 259 -6.60 -0.27 23.74
N ASN A 260 -5.64 -0.13 24.65
CA ASN A 260 -5.86 -0.39 26.08
C ASN A 260 -6.83 0.61 26.74
N ILE A 261 -6.91 1.84 26.24
CA ILE A 261 -7.89 2.83 26.74
C ILE A 261 -9.32 2.39 26.40
N LEU A 262 -9.53 1.77 25.23
CA LEU A 262 -10.87 1.30 24.82
C LEU A 262 -11.36 0.06 25.60
N GLN A 263 -10.46 -0.68 26.26
CA GLN A 263 -10.79 -1.89 27.02
C GLN A 263 -11.11 -1.61 28.50
N LYS A 264 -10.89 -0.39 28.98
CA LYS A 264 -11.21 0.05 30.35
C LYS A 264 -12.50 0.84 30.37
#